data_AF-A0A1D3TSN0-F1
#
_entry.id   AF-A0A1D3TSN0-F1
#
_cell.length_a   1.000
_cell.length_b   1.000
_cell.length_c   1.000
_cell.angle_alpha   90.00
_cell.angle_beta   90.00
_cell.angle_gamma   90.00
#
_symmetry.space_group_name_H-M   'P 1'
#
loop_
_entity.id
_entity.type
_entity.pdbx_description
1 polymer ?
#
loop_
_entity_poly.entity_id
_entity_poly.type
_entity_poly.pdbx_seq_one_letter_code
_entity_poly.pdbx_strand_id
1 'polypeptide(L)'
;MEEINDNLYHKIIQLYQETSSVKETAKKLGTYPIKVRRVLITEGLWNSNTSVQIGSLYARGLSVAEIAKQLFISEKNVQSYLPYSRGQYGGDNRSDEAVRSEVYRERMHVAESSQIKKLNQNTNQHMNPDKEMENNRMDKLDILKERTRQLAEDRPIPYAIRLHLELDMEDKALGTNELGILVQYGKMTNNISRDIIVPGDITLHALHYAINRAFGWQNSHLHSFHPYEDDYNMMIKSGKLTDWAKLAGMYFRFPCEDYEDIYWDDDYKAGISVKNWMRKKYTGPYYYGGTREYFYRCQKDVKELYEWQPTLEIRKSFGEWMDECRELTEKTGDKDAKANMIKRIAPITEVTITELADSITFEGGFDELIERLPIYDILLMPGMIQNFDSWDFSNRLILKNSEKEEICLAPVTSPILNAIRYWYDYGDDWNVKITATACYETKEKYKASGNPIEPMEEHRPVCVDADALPVCDDIGGIYGYCNMLEVLHGEDLEEKESMKEWARGMGWTGRKTNPPNIL
;
A
#
# COMPACT_ATOMS: atom_id res chain seq x y z
N MET A 1 -11.49 28.66 -11.59
CA MET A 1 -11.99 27.67 -12.58
C MET A 1 -13.23 28.16 -13.35
N GLU A 2 -13.94 29.21 -12.92
CA GLU A 2 -15.03 29.83 -13.68
C GLU A 2 -14.61 30.36 -15.07
N GLU A 3 -13.41 30.94 -15.20
CA GLU A 3 -12.93 31.51 -16.47
C GLU A 3 -12.74 30.50 -17.61
N ILE A 4 -12.59 29.20 -17.33
CA ILE A 4 -12.22 28.21 -18.36
C ILE A 4 -13.44 27.67 -19.11
N ASN A 5 -14.61 27.56 -18.46
CA ASN A 5 -15.81 26.97 -19.07
C ASN A 5 -16.69 27.99 -19.79
N ASP A 6 -16.75 29.23 -19.30
CA ASP A 6 -17.35 30.33 -20.05
C ASP A 6 -16.60 30.55 -21.37
N ASN A 7 -15.30 30.30 -21.37
CA ASN A 7 -14.45 30.38 -22.54
C ASN A 7 -14.81 29.31 -23.60
N LEU A 8 -15.11 28.06 -23.23
CA LEU A 8 -15.45 27.02 -24.21
C LEU A 8 -16.83 27.26 -24.86
N TYR A 9 -17.83 27.75 -24.12
CA TYR A 9 -19.16 28.06 -24.67
C TYR A 9 -19.08 29.14 -25.74
N HIS A 10 -18.41 30.25 -25.44
CA HIS A 10 -18.20 31.34 -26.39
C HIS A 10 -17.31 30.93 -27.56
N LYS A 11 -16.27 30.12 -27.32
CA LYS A 11 -15.43 29.53 -28.38
C LYS A 11 -16.22 28.63 -29.32
N ILE A 12 -17.20 27.87 -28.82
CA ILE A 12 -18.09 27.06 -29.69
C ILE A 12 -18.86 27.95 -30.64
N ILE A 13 -19.44 29.06 -30.14
CA ILE A 13 -20.23 29.99 -30.96
C ILE A 13 -19.34 30.67 -32.02
N GLN A 14 -18.22 31.24 -31.59
CA GLN A 14 -17.27 31.93 -32.49
C GLN A 14 -16.73 30.99 -33.57
N LEU A 15 -16.25 29.81 -33.18
CA LEU A 15 -15.66 28.88 -34.12
C LEU A 15 -16.71 28.22 -35.03
N TYR A 16 -17.95 28.08 -34.57
CA TYR A 16 -19.04 27.61 -35.41
C TYR A 16 -19.40 28.62 -36.50
N GLN A 17 -19.33 29.92 -36.24
CA GLN A 17 -19.51 30.95 -37.27
C GLN A 17 -18.50 30.79 -38.42
N GLU A 18 -17.27 30.37 -38.11
CA GLU A 18 -16.23 30.11 -39.12
C GLU A 18 -16.37 28.74 -39.81
N THR A 19 -16.73 27.69 -39.05
CA THR A 19 -16.70 26.31 -39.55
C THR A 19 -18.02 25.83 -40.13
N SER A 20 -19.15 26.41 -39.72
CA SER A 20 -20.52 26.02 -40.08
C SER A 20 -20.81 24.51 -39.97
N SER A 21 -20.05 23.80 -39.13
CA SER A 21 -20.08 22.34 -39.02
C SER A 21 -19.81 21.89 -37.59
N VAL A 22 -20.85 21.34 -36.95
CA VAL A 22 -20.78 20.80 -35.59
C VAL A 22 -19.62 19.84 -35.39
N LYS A 23 -19.34 18.98 -36.38
CA LYS A 23 -18.28 17.98 -36.31
C LYS A 23 -16.89 18.61 -36.37
N GLU A 24 -16.72 19.62 -37.23
CA GLU A 24 -15.43 20.30 -37.40
C GLU A 24 -15.13 21.24 -36.22
N THR A 25 -16.15 21.95 -35.71
CA THR A 25 -16.05 22.75 -34.48
C THR A 25 -15.64 21.88 -33.30
N ALA A 26 -16.26 20.69 -33.16
CA ALA A 26 -15.94 19.75 -32.09
C ALA A 26 -14.50 19.23 -32.16
N LYS A 27 -14.05 18.87 -33.37
CA LYS A 27 -12.68 18.40 -33.63
C LYS A 27 -11.64 19.47 -33.29
N LYS A 28 -11.84 20.71 -33.74
CA LYS A 28 -10.90 21.83 -33.49
C LYS A 28 -10.83 22.23 -32.01
N LEU A 29 -11.91 22.05 -31.24
CA LEU A 29 -11.96 22.37 -29.81
C LEU A 29 -11.63 21.18 -28.89
N GLY A 30 -11.30 20.00 -29.44
CA GLY A 30 -11.05 18.80 -28.64
C GLY A 30 -12.25 18.37 -27.79
N THR A 31 -13.47 18.59 -28.29
CA THR A 31 -14.72 18.30 -27.56
C THR A 31 -15.66 17.38 -28.34
N TYR A 32 -16.77 16.98 -27.73
CA TYR A 32 -17.71 16.05 -28.34
C TYR A 32 -18.76 16.76 -29.20
N PRO A 33 -19.11 16.24 -30.41
CA PRO A 33 -20.11 16.83 -31.30
C PRO A 33 -21.48 17.05 -30.65
N ILE A 34 -21.87 16.18 -29.71
CA ILE A 34 -23.13 16.32 -28.96
C ILE A 34 -23.16 17.60 -28.11
N LYS A 35 -22.02 17.99 -27.49
CA LYS A 35 -21.92 19.19 -26.66
C LYS A 35 -22.03 20.45 -27.52
N VAL A 36 -21.29 20.49 -28.63
CA VAL A 36 -21.37 21.57 -29.64
C VAL A 36 -22.79 21.72 -30.16
N ARG A 37 -23.44 20.62 -30.55
CA ARG A 37 -24.82 20.64 -31.07
C ARG A 37 -25.79 21.25 -30.07
N ARG A 38 -25.76 20.80 -28.82
CA ARG A 38 -26.68 21.26 -27.77
C ARG A 38 -26.49 22.76 -27.47
N VAL A 39 -25.25 23.25 -27.44
CA VAL A 39 -24.94 24.68 -27.25
C VAL A 39 -25.55 25.51 -28.39
N LEU A 40 -25.36 25.08 -29.63
CA LEU A 40 -25.90 25.78 -30.79
C LEU A 40 -27.44 25.71 -30.88
N ILE A 41 -28.06 24.63 -30.39
CA ILE A 41 -29.52 24.54 -30.24
C ILE A 41 -30.02 25.56 -29.21
N THR A 42 -29.33 25.71 -28.08
CA THR A 42 -29.70 26.70 -27.04
C THR A 42 -29.68 28.13 -27.56
N GLU A 43 -28.65 28.49 -28.33
CA GLU A 43 -28.50 29.83 -28.91
C GLU A 43 -29.31 30.02 -30.21
N GLY A 44 -30.05 29.00 -30.67
CA GLY A 44 -30.81 29.05 -31.92
C GLY A 44 -29.95 29.08 -33.19
N LEU A 45 -28.65 28.85 -33.09
CA LEU A 45 -27.67 28.88 -34.19
C LEU A 45 -27.64 27.58 -35.01
N TRP A 46 -28.23 26.50 -34.49
CA TRP A 46 -28.33 25.22 -35.18
C TRP A 46 -29.69 24.58 -34.94
N ASN A 47 -30.30 24.06 -36.01
CA ASN A 47 -31.54 23.30 -35.92
C ASN A 47 -31.59 22.18 -36.96
N SER A 48 -32.51 21.26 -36.73
CA SER A 48 -32.92 20.16 -37.60
C SER A 48 -34.39 19.84 -37.32
N ASN A 49 -35.05 19.12 -38.21
CA ASN A 49 -36.43 18.69 -37.99
C ASN A 49 -36.60 17.97 -36.64
N THR A 50 -35.65 17.10 -36.29
CA THR A 50 -35.64 16.36 -35.02
C THR A 50 -35.45 17.27 -33.81
N SER A 51 -34.52 18.24 -33.87
CA SER A 51 -34.29 19.15 -32.73
C SER A 51 -35.45 20.13 -32.51
N VAL A 52 -36.13 20.55 -33.58
CA VAL A 52 -37.33 21.40 -33.48
C VAL A 52 -38.50 20.63 -32.84
N GLN A 53 -38.74 19.38 -33.28
CA GLN A 53 -39.77 18.52 -32.70
C GLN A 53 -39.52 18.26 -31.22
N ILE A 54 -38.31 17.84 -30.86
CA ILE A 54 -37.90 17.60 -29.47
C ILE A 54 -38.03 18.88 -28.64
N GLY A 55 -37.51 20.01 -29.14
CA GLY A 55 -37.60 21.31 -28.47
C GLY A 55 -39.05 21.74 -28.19
N SER A 56 -39.95 21.55 -29.16
CA SER A 56 -41.38 21.89 -29.01
C SER A 56 -42.12 21.04 -27.97
N LEU A 57 -41.74 19.76 -27.84
CA LEU A 57 -42.35 18.85 -26.87
C LEU A 57 -41.79 19.09 -25.48
N TYR A 58 -40.47 19.34 -25.39
CA TYR A 58 -39.81 19.71 -24.15
C TYR A 58 -40.31 21.04 -23.59
N ALA A 59 -40.53 22.04 -24.44
CA ALA A 59 -41.12 23.33 -24.06
C ALA A 59 -42.56 23.22 -23.53
N ARG A 60 -43.27 22.14 -23.89
CA ARG A 60 -44.61 21.79 -23.35
C ARG A 60 -44.55 21.03 -22.02
N GLY A 61 -43.36 20.83 -21.46
CA GLY A 61 -43.15 20.18 -20.16
C GLY A 61 -43.07 18.66 -20.20
N LEU A 62 -42.98 18.03 -21.38
CA LEU A 62 -42.83 16.58 -21.48
C LEU A 62 -41.42 16.14 -21.07
N SER A 63 -41.35 15.02 -20.35
CA SER A 63 -40.10 14.36 -19.96
C SER A 63 -39.39 13.71 -21.15
N VAL A 64 -38.10 13.41 -20.99
CA VAL A 64 -37.28 12.73 -22.01
C VAL A 64 -37.92 11.40 -22.45
N ALA A 65 -38.44 10.63 -21.50
CA ALA A 65 -39.08 9.33 -21.77
C ALA A 65 -40.39 9.48 -22.57
N GLU A 66 -41.19 10.50 -22.26
CA GLU A 66 -42.43 10.81 -22.99
C GLU A 66 -42.14 11.29 -24.41
N ILE A 67 -41.13 12.15 -24.59
CA ILE A 67 -40.69 12.62 -25.92
C ILE A 67 -40.17 11.45 -26.75
N ALA A 68 -39.33 10.59 -26.16
CA ALA A 68 -38.77 9.41 -26.82
C ALA A 68 -39.89 8.48 -27.33
N LYS A 69 -40.88 8.22 -26.47
CA LYS A 69 -42.05 7.41 -26.80
C LYS A 69 -42.91 8.04 -27.90
N GLN A 70 -43.13 9.35 -27.85
CA GLN A 70 -43.98 10.05 -28.82
C GLN A 70 -43.34 10.17 -30.20
N LEU A 71 -42.01 10.31 -30.26
CA LEU A 71 -41.26 10.44 -31.50
C LEU A 71 -40.72 9.10 -32.04
N PHE A 72 -40.97 7.98 -31.33
CA PHE A 72 -40.45 6.65 -31.65
C PHE A 72 -38.91 6.63 -31.81
N ILE A 73 -38.20 7.33 -30.94
CA ILE A 73 -36.72 7.38 -30.89
C ILE A 73 -36.21 7.01 -29.50
N SER A 74 -34.92 6.73 -29.35
CA SER A 74 -34.34 6.41 -28.04
C SER A 74 -34.20 7.65 -27.16
N GLU A 75 -34.28 7.47 -25.84
CA GLU A 75 -34.04 8.55 -24.87
C GLU A 75 -32.67 9.22 -25.06
N LYS A 76 -31.64 8.42 -25.40
CA LYS A 76 -30.31 8.94 -25.74
C LYS A 76 -30.33 9.85 -26.97
N ASN A 77 -31.16 9.53 -27.97
CA ASN A 77 -31.33 10.39 -29.14
C ASN A 77 -32.01 11.70 -28.74
N VAL A 78 -33.08 11.65 -27.94
CA VAL A 78 -33.75 12.84 -27.40
C VAL A 78 -32.77 13.75 -26.65
N GLN A 79 -32.01 13.20 -25.71
CA GLN A 79 -31.02 13.92 -24.92
C GLN A 79 -29.96 14.63 -25.78
N SER A 80 -29.62 14.07 -26.94
CA SER A 80 -28.62 14.64 -27.85
C SER A 80 -29.08 15.89 -28.60
N TYR A 81 -30.38 16.16 -28.64
CA TYR A 81 -31.01 17.28 -29.33
C TYR A 81 -31.79 18.22 -28.40
N LEU A 82 -31.78 17.97 -27.10
CA LEU A 82 -32.31 18.92 -26.12
C LEU A 82 -31.38 20.14 -26.03
N PRO A 83 -31.95 21.34 -25.78
CA PRO A 83 -31.16 22.51 -25.42
C PRO A 83 -30.11 22.15 -24.37
N TYR A 84 -28.92 22.72 -24.52
CA TYR A 84 -27.92 22.72 -23.46
C TYR A 84 -28.53 23.37 -22.22
N SER A 85 -28.87 22.54 -21.24
CA SER A 85 -29.09 22.98 -19.87
C SER A 85 -27.74 23.43 -19.35
N ARG A 86 -27.62 24.69 -18.90
CA ARG A 86 -26.45 25.15 -18.14
C ARG A 86 -26.40 24.37 -16.83
N GLY A 87 -25.90 23.13 -16.88
CA GLY A 87 -25.33 22.46 -15.73
C GLY A 87 -24.07 23.24 -15.44
N GLN A 88 -24.12 24.09 -14.41
CA GLN A 88 -22.98 24.80 -13.87
C GLN A 88 -21.88 23.79 -13.52
N TYR A 89 -20.96 23.55 -14.44
CA TYR A 89 -19.69 22.97 -14.09
C TYR A 89 -18.89 24.08 -13.41
N GLY A 90 -18.98 24.12 -12.08
CA GLY A 90 -18.25 25.05 -11.23
C GLY A 90 -18.99 26.32 -10.80
N GLY A 91 -20.32 26.39 -10.92
CA GLY A 91 -21.13 27.48 -10.31
C GLY A 91 -21.96 26.95 -9.13
N ASP A 92 -22.52 27.84 -8.31
CA ASP A 92 -23.11 27.53 -6.99
C ASP A 92 -24.24 26.46 -6.95
N ASN A 93 -24.89 26.14 -8.07
CA ASN A 93 -25.93 25.10 -8.19
C ASN A 93 -25.41 23.86 -8.94
N ARG A 94 -24.47 23.14 -8.32
CA ARG A 94 -23.97 21.85 -8.83
C ARG A 94 -24.92 20.71 -8.47
N SER A 95 -25.06 19.71 -9.33
CA SER A 95 -25.74 18.48 -8.93
C SER A 95 -24.88 17.66 -7.97
N ASP A 96 -25.51 16.91 -7.08
CA ASP A 96 -24.80 16.03 -6.12
C ASP A 96 -23.88 15.03 -6.83
N GLU A 97 -24.25 14.53 -8.01
CA GLU A 97 -23.37 13.67 -8.82
C GLU A 97 -22.12 14.41 -9.32
N ALA A 98 -22.24 15.67 -9.72
CA ALA A 98 -21.12 16.46 -10.22
C ALA A 98 -20.13 16.80 -9.11
N VAL A 99 -20.63 17.07 -7.90
CA VAL A 99 -19.79 17.24 -6.69
C VAL A 99 -19.11 15.92 -6.34
N ARG A 100 -19.86 14.81 -6.24
CA ARG A 100 -19.30 13.48 -5.95
C ARG A 100 -18.25 13.03 -6.96
N SER A 101 -18.44 13.34 -8.24
CA SER A 101 -17.50 12.99 -9.30
C SER A 101 -16.22 13.83 -9.24
N GLU A 102 -16.29 15.10 -8.88
CA GLU A 102 -15.09 15.94 -8.68
C GLU A 102 -14.31 15.50 -7.45
N VAL A 103 -14.97 15.36 -6.30
CA VAL A 103 -14.35 14.85 -5.08
C VAL A 103 -13.71 13.48 -5.34
N TYR A 104 -14.37 12.60 -6.11
CA TYR A 104 -13.75 11.35 -6.53
C TYR A 104 -12.45 11.57 -7.31
N ARG A 105 -12.42 12.47 -8.31
CA ARG A 105 -11.21 12.75 -9.11
C ARG A 105 -10.09 13.37 -8.28
N GLU A 106 -10.41 14.31 -7.41
CA GLU A 106 -9.43 14.94 -6.50
C GLU A 106 -8.76 13.89 -5.63
N ARG A 107 -9.54 12.97 -5.05
CA ARG A 107 -8.97 11.85 -4.28
C ARG A 107 -8.04 10.97 -5.11
N MET A 108 -8.39 10.73 -6.37
CA MET A 108 -7.52 9.94 -7.25
C MET A 108 -6.20 10.66 -7.53
N HIS A 109 -6.23 12.00 -7.66
CA HIS A 109 -5.02 12.82 -7.83
C HIS A 109 -4.18 12.91 -6.55
N VAL A 110 -4.81 13.08 -5.38
CA VAL A 110 -4.14 13.09 -4.08
C VAL A 110 -3.40 11.78 -3.87
N ALA A 111 -4.08 10.65 -4.07
CA ALA A 111 -3.46 9.33 -4.01
C ALA A 111 -2.32 9.19 -5.02
N GLU A 112 -2.45 9.78 -6.20
CA GLU A 112 -1.39 9.73 -7.20
C GLU A 112 -0.16 10.52 -6.78
N SER A 113 -0.34 11.66 -6.10
CA SER A 113 0.77 12.49 -5.61
C SER A 113 1.41 11.94 -4.34
N SER A 114 0.68 11.14 -3.55
CA SER A 114 1.17 10.58 -2.28
C SER A 114 1.92 9.26 -2.46
N GLN A 115 1.91 8.65 -3.65
CA GLN A 115 2.67 7.43 -3.90
C GLN A 115 4.18 7.62 -3.67
N ILE A 116 4.80 6.63 -3.04
CA ILE A 116 6.17 6.65 -2.53
C ILE A 116 7.18 6.91 -3.64
N LYS A 117 6.99 6.27 -4.80
CA LYS A 117 7.86 6.48 -5.95
C LYS A 117 7.86 7.94 -6.43
N LYS A 118 6.73 8.64 -6.34
CA LYS A 118 6.67 10.06 -6.72
C LYS A 118 7.31 10.99 -5.69
N LEU A 119 7.19 10.67 -4.41
CA LEU A 119 7.86 11.43 -3.36
C LEU A 119 9.38 11.35 -3.51
N ASN A 120 9.90 10.20 -3.94
CA ASN A 120 11.35 9.94 -4.08
C ASN A 120 11.94 10.22 -5.47
N GLN A 121 11.13 10.56 -6.48
CA GLN A 121 11.63 10.96 -7.81
C GLN A 121 12.47 12.26 -7.80
N ASN A 122 12.35 13.08 -6.74
CA ASN A 122 13.09 14.33 -6.60
C ASN A 122 14.44 14.20 -5.90
N THR A 123 14.76 13.04 -5.30
CA THR A 123 15.98 12.84 -4.48
C THR A 123 17.08 12.05 -5.19
N ASN A 124 16.76 11.19 -6.17
CA ASN A 124 17.73 10.26 -6.77
C ASN A 124 18.19 10.65 -8.19
N GLN A 125 19.32 11.37 -8.30
CA GLN A 125 20.07 11.59 -9.55
C GLN A 125 21.23 10.61 -9.77
N HIS A 126 21.32 9.49 -9.04
CA HIS A 126 22.36 8.50 -9.27
C HIS A 126 21.80 7.22 -9.88
N MET A 127 22.01 7.09 -11.19
CA MET A 127 21.82 5.81 -11.89
C MET A 127 22.89 4.82 -11.41
N ASN A 128 22.45 3.71 -10.83
CA ASN A 128 23.32 2.58 -10.51
C ASN A 128 23.72 1.87 -11.83
N PRO A 129 25.02 1.79 -12.18
CA PRO A 129 25.49 1.13 -13.40
C PRO A 129 25.15 -0.37 -13.48
N ASP A 130 24.79 -1.02 -12.36
CA ASP A 130 24.29 -2.40 -12.35
C ASP A 130 22.91 -2.56 -13.03
N LYS A 131 22.11 -1.47 -13.13
CA LYS A 131 20.76 -1.48 -13.74
C LYS A 131 20.76 -1.83 -15.23
N GLU A 132 21.85 -1.59 -15.97
CA GLU A 132 21.95 -1.95 -17.40
C GLU A 132 22.28 -3.42 -17.65
N MET A 133 22.99 -4.08 -16.72
CA MET A 133 23.27 -5.52 -16.81
C MET A 133 22.06 -6.38 -16.41
N GLU A 134 21.29 -5.95 -15.43
CA GLU A 134 20.11 -6.67 -14.91
C GLU A 134 18.92 -6.65 -15.89
N ASN A 135 18.65 -5.52 -16.54
CA ASN A 135 17.59 -5.37 -17.55
C ASN A 135 17.76 -6.29 -18.78
N ASN A 136 18.98 -6.78 -19.04
CA ASN A 136 19.29 -7.60 -20.21
C ASN A 136 19.39 -9.10 -19.92
N ARG A 137 19.30 -9.55 -18.65
CA ARG A 137 19.53 -10.97 -18.27
C ARG A 137 18.49 -11.63 -17.39
N MET A 138 17.60 -10.90 -16.73
CA MET A 138 16.68 -11.50 -15.76
C MET A 138 15.24 -11.44 -16.25
N ASP A 139 14.74 -12.57 -16.77
CA ASP A 139 13.31 -12.82 -16.82
C ASP A 139 12.74 -12.63 -15.40
N LYS A 140 11.54 -12.04 -15.27
CA LYS A 140 10.86 -11.89 -13.97
C LYS A 140 10.96 -13.19 -13.18
N LEU A 141 11.53 -13.13 -11.97
CA LEU A 141 11.69 -14.30 -11.12
C LEU A 141 10.32 -14.94 -10.86
N ASP A 142 10.15 -16.17 -11.32
CA ASP A 142 9.02 -17.02 -10.95
C ASP A 142 9.37 -17.73 -9.64
N ILE A 143 8.99 -17.11 -8.53
CA ILE A 143 9.28 -17.57 -7.16
C ILE A 143 8.74 -18.99 -6.94
N LEU A 144 7.59 -19.32 -7.50
CA LEU A 144 6.96 -20.63 -7.29
C LEU A 144 7.62 -21.73 -8.10
N LYS A 145 8.02 -21.42 -9.33
CA LYS A 145 8.83 -22.33 -10.13
C LYS A 145 10.18 -22.60 -9.47
N GLU A 146 10.82 -21.55 -8.97
CA GLU A 146 12.10 -21.66 -8.27
C GLU A 146 11.96 -22.44 -6.97
N ARG A 147 10.88 -22.20 -6.22
CA ARG A 147 10.54 -22.96 -5.03
C ARG A 147 10.34 -24.45 -5.31
N THR A 148 9.58 -24.75 -6.36
CA THR A 148 9.28 -26.13 -6.76
C THR A 148 10.55 -26.87 -7.18
N ARG A 149 11.48 -26.19 -7.88
CA ARG A 149 12.79 -26.74 -8.25
C ARG A 149 13.60 -27.16 -7.03
N GLN A 150 13.62 -26.34 -5.98
CA GLN A 150 14.45 -26.60 -4.79
C GLN A 150 13.84 -27.64 -3.84
N LEU A 151 12.50 -27.73 -3.77
CA LEU A 151 11.80 -28.64 -2.84
C LEU A 151 11.43 -30.00 -3.43
N ALA A 152 11.45 -30.19 -4.75
CA ALA A 152 11.02 -31.44 -5.39
C ALA A 152 9.67 -31.99 -4.88
N GLU A 153 8.73 -31.10 -4.55
CA GLU A 153 7.38 -31.39 -4.01
C GLU A 153 7.29 -31.82 -2.52
N ASP A 154 8.40 -31.84 -1.77
CA ASP A 154 8.39 -32.27 -0.34
C ASP A 154 7.55 -31.37 0.57
N ARG A 155 7.27 -30.13 0.15
CA ARG A 155 6.46 -29.17 0.90
C ARG A 155 5.41 -28.49 0.00
N PRO A 156 4.19 -29.06 -0.13
CA PRO A 156 3.15 -28.50 -0.98
C PRO A 156 2.67 -27.15 -0.47
N ILE A 157 2.20 -26.31 -1.39
CA ILE A 157 1.61 -25.00 -1.06
C ILE A 157 0.15 -25.24 -0.67
N PRO A 158 -0.31 -24.76 0.50
CA PRO A 158 -1.72 -24.82 0.85
C PRO A 158 -2.60 -24.09 -0.16
N TYR A 159 -3.81 -24.60 -0.40
CA TYR A 159 -4.77 -23.93 -1.27
C TYR A 159 -5.13 -22.53 -0.75
N ALA A 160 -5.35 -22.40 0.56
CA ALA A 160 -5.64 -21.13 1.20
C ALA A 160 -5.21 -21.10 2.67
N ILE A 161 -4.98 -19.90 3.19
CA ILE A 161 -4.62 -19.64 4.59
C ILE A 161 -5.55 -18.55 5.12
N ARG A 162 -6.08 -18.72 6.33
CA ARG A 162 -6.78 -17.65 7.06
C ARG A 162 -5.76 -16.93 7.92
N LEU A 163 -5.63 -15.63 7.69
CA LEU A 163 -4.81 -14.72 8.49
C LEU A 163 -5.72 -13.86 9.37
N HIS A 164 -5.32 -13.68 10.61
CA HIS A 164 -5.84 -12.64 11.49
C HIS A 164 -4.86 -11.48 11.49
N LEU A 165 -5.36 -10.30 11.11
CA LEU A 165 -4.63 -9.04 11.07
C LEU A 165 -5.23 -8.14 12.15
N GLU A 166 -4.43 -7.68 13.11
CA GLU A 166 -4.90 -6.75 14.14
C GLU A 166 -3.92 -5.62 14.35
N LEU A 167 -4.40 -4.41 14.65
CA LEU A 167 -3.50 -3.36 15.09
C LEU A 167 -2.83 -3.78 16.40
N ASP A 168 -1.51 -3.78 16.37
CA ASP A 168 -0.69 -3.98 17.54
C ASP A 168 -0.64 -2.67 18.31
N MET A 169 -1.26 -2.67 19.49
CA MET A 169 -1.39 -1.51 20.36
C MET A 169 -0.74 -1.76 21.72
N GLU A 170 0.08 -2.81 21.86
CA GLU A 170 0.68 -3.20 23.14
C GLU A 170 1.62 -2.12 23.70
N ASP A 171 2.36 -1.45 22.81
CA ASP A 171 3.24 -0.32 23.12
C ASP A 171 2.49 1.02 23.19
N LYS A 172 1.24 1.08 22.72
CA LYS A 172 0.40 2.28 22.73
C LYS A 172 -0.26 2.38 24.10
N ALA A 173 0.16 3.36 24.90
CA ALA A 173 -0.41 3.65 26.21
C ALA A 173 -1.83 4.28 26.09
N LEU A 174 -2.79 3.53 25.56
CA LEU A 174 -4.18 3.99 25.40
C LEU A 174 -4.88 4.03 26.76
N GLY A 175 -5.44 5.19 27.09
CA GLY A 175 -6.23 5.38 28.30
C GLY A 175 -7.67 4.88 28.13
N THR A 176 -8.43 4.98 29.22
CA THR A 176 -9.86 4.63 29.22
C THR A 176 -10.68 5.52 28.29
N ASN A 177 -10.22 6.76 28.06
CA ASN A 177 -10.89 7.72 27.18
C ASN A 177 -10.80 7.28 25.71
N GLU A 178 -9.59 6.99 25.24
CA GLU A 178 -9.33 6.56 23.86
C GLU A 178 -10.06 5.24 23.57
N LEU A 179 -10.01 4.27 24.49
CA LEU A 179 -10.76 3.02 24.37
C LEU A 179 -12.27 3.27 24.29
N GLY A 180 -12.81 4.19 25.09
CA GLY A 180 -14.21 4.60 25.02
C GLY A 180 -14.60 5.18 23.66
N ILE A 181 -13.76 6.06 23.11
CA ILE A 181 -13.94 6.66 21.77
C ILE A 181 -13.93 5.57 20.69
N LEU A 182 -12.98 4.63 20.73
CA LEU A 182 -12.88 3.54 19.76
C LEU A 182 -14.09 2.61 19.81
N VAL A 183 -14.58 2.27 21.01
CA VAL A 183 -15.80 1.46 21.16
C VAL A 183 -17.02 2.21 20.64
N GLN A 184 -17.22 3.45 21.10
CA GLN A 184 -18.44 4.21 20.82
C GLN A 184 -18.53 4.69 19.37
N TYR A 185 -17.45 5.29 18.86
CA TYR A 185 -17.42 5.96 17.56
C TYR A 185 -16.67 5.15 16.51
N GLY A 186 -15.60 4.46 16.92
CA GLY A 186 -14.85 3.53 16.06
C GLY A 186 -15.58 2.21 15.81
N LYS A 187 -16.64 1.91 16.58
CA LYS A 187 -17.42 0.66 16.53
C LYS A 187 -16.57 -0.59 16.78
N MET A 188 -15.54 -0.42 17.59
CA MET A 188 -14.62 -1.47 18.04
C MET A 188 -15.30 -2.36 19.07
N THR A 189 -15.13 -3.68 18.94
CA THR A 189 -15.61 -4.66 19.89
C THR A 189 -14.47 -5.14 20.78
N ASN A 190 -13.38 -5.57 20.16
CA ASN A 190 -12.16 -6.08 20.80
C ASN A 190 -10.93 -5.30 20.34
N ASN A 191 -10.74 -5.18 19.03
CA ASN A 191 -9.57 -4.52 18.42
C ASN A 191 -9.96 -3.93 17.04
N ILE A 192 -9.06 -3.19 16.39
CA ILE A 192 -9.16 -2.84 14.98
C ILE A 192 -8.52 -3.98 14.19
N SER A 193 -9.33 -4.91 13.68
CA SER A 193 -8.83 -6.15 13.09
C SER A 193 -9.60 -6.65 11.88
N ARG A 194 -8.96 -7.48 11.07
CA ARG A 194 -9.48 -8.08 9.84
C ARG A 194 -9.09 -9.55 9.78
N ASP A 195 -10.08 -10.41 9.58
CA ASP A 195 -9.80 -11.79 9.18
C ASP A 195 -9.87 -11.89 7.67
N ILE A 196 -8.75 -12.26 7.07
CA ILE A 196 -8.64 -12.43 5.62
C ILE A 196 -8.26 -13.85 5.27
N ILE A 197 -8.77 -14.34 4.15
CA ILE A 197 -8.34 -15.60 3.55
C ILE A 197 -7.53 -15.25 2.32
N VAL A 198 -6.34 -15.81 2.21
CA VAL A 198 -5.39 -15.57 1.11
C VAL A 198 -5.03 -16.88 0.42
N PRO A 199 -4.66 -16.87 -0.88
CA PRO A 199 -3.98 -18.00 -1.50
C PRO A 199 -2.68 -18.32 -0.75
N GLY A 200 -2.32 -19.60 -0.62
CA GLY A 200 -1.19 -20.02 0.23
C GLY A 200 0.19 -19.57 -0.26
N ASP A 201 0.28 -19.15 -1.52
CA ASP A 201 1.45 -18.61 -2.20
C ASP A 201 1.53 -17.07 -2.21
N ILE A 202 0.63 -16.36 -1.53
CA ILE A 202 0.73 -14.90 -1.43
C ILE A 202 2.09 -14.49 -0.85
N THR A 203 2.78 -13.60 -1.54
CA THR A 203 4.04 -13.01 -1.07
C THR A 203 3.75 -11.91 -0.05
N LEU A 204 4.71 -11.61 0.82
CA LEU A 204 4.61 -10.46 1.72
C LEU A 204 4.39 -9.14 0.94
N HIS A 205 5.01 -9.01 -0.24
CA HIS A 205 4.79 -7.88 -1.16
C HIS A 205 3.32 -7.74 -1.61
N ALA A 206 2.67 -8.84 -2.03
CA ALA A 206 1.26 -8.79 -2.41
C ALA A 206 0.35 -8.60 -1.18
N LEU A 207 0.76 -9.16 -0.03
CA LEU A 207 0.04 -9.03 1.23
C LEU A 207 0.02 -7.57 1.72
N HIS A 208 1.09 -6.80 1.53
CA HIS A 208 1.14 -5.36 1.79
C HIS A 208 -0.05 -4.60 1.19
N TYR A 209 -0.32 -4.81 -0.10
CA TYR A 209 -1.46 -4.18 -0.77
C TYR A 209 -2.82 -4.67 -0.22
N ALA A 210 -2.92 -5.95 0.15
CA ALA A 210 -4.13 -6.46 0.80
C ALA A 210 -4.35 -5.83 2.18
N ILE A 211 -3.29 -5.66 2.99
CA ILE A 211 -3.34 -5.01 4.29
C ILE A 211 -3.78 -3.54 4.13
N ASN A 212 -3.16 -2.79 3.22
CA ASN A 212 -3.54 -1.40 2.92
C ASN A 212 -5.04 -1.28 2.63
N ARG A 213 -5.57 -2.14 1.76
CA ARG A 213 -7.00 -2.15 1.46
C ARG A 213 -7.87 -2.55 2.65
N ALA A 214 -7.41 -3.49 3.46
CA ALA A 214 -8.16 -4.02 4.59
C ALA A 214 -8.34 -2.96 5.70
N PHE A 215 -7.30 -2.15 5.93
CA PHE A 215 -7.30 -1.11 6.97
C PHE A 215 -7.75 0.27 6.49
N GLY A 216 -7.74 0.52 5.17
CA GLY A 216 -8.26 1.76 4.58
C GLY A 216 -7.19 2.70 4.02
N TRP A 217 -5.92 2.31 4.13
CA TRP A 217 -4.76 3.04 3.63
C TRP A 217 -4.67 3.06 2.10
N GLN A 218 -3.91 4.03 1.59
CA GLN A 218 -3.78 4.35 0.17
C GLN A 218 -2.39 4.05 -0.41
N ASN A 219 -1.52 3.31 0.30
CA ASN A 219 -0.13 3.07 -0.11
C ASN A 219 0.66 4.38 -0.28
N SER A 220 0.56 5.27 0.69
CA SER A 220 1.21 6.60 0.63
C SER A 220 2.55 6.64 1.37
N HIS A 221 2.86 5.61 2.15
CA HIS A 221 3.97 5.62 3.11
C HIS A 221 4.82 4.37 3.05
N LEU A 222 6.05 4.50 3.56
CA LEU A 222 6.98 3.38 3.68
C LEU A 222 6.41 2.27 4.57
N HIS A 223 6.81 1.04 4.27
CA HIS A 223 6.43 -0.14 5.02
C HIS A 223 7.56 -1.15 5.13
N SER A 224 7.45 -2.03 6.12
CA SER A 224 8.32 -3.20 6.27
C SER A 224 7.67 -4.30 7.11
N PHE A 225 8.14 -5.53 6.92
CA PHE A 225 7.71 -6.69 7.70
C PHE A 225 8.84 -7.12 8.62
N HIS A 226 8.54 -7.53 9.85
CA HIS A 226 9.55 -7.92 10.85
C HIS A 226 9.09 -9.14 11.63
N PRO A 227 10.02 -10.01 12.08
CA PRO A 227 9.78 -10.84 13.24
C PRO A 227 9.58 -9.98 14.50
N TYR A 228 8.97 -10.54 15.53
CA TYR A 228 9.00 -9.95 16.86
C TYR A 228 10.41 -10.10 17.47
N GLU A 229 10.77 -9.23 18.40
CA GLU A 229 12.14 -9.09 18.92
C GLU A 229 12.70 -10.41 19.48
N ASP A 230 11.91 -11.16 20.25
CA ASP A 230 12.32 -12.46 20.79
C ASP A 230 12.63 -13.47 19.68
N ASP A 231 11.77 -13.56 18.67
CA ASP A 231 11.96 -14.44 17.50
C ASP A 231 13.19 -14.01 16.69
N TYR A 232 13.36 -12.71 16.47
CA TYR A 232 14.52 -12.15 15.76
C TYR A 232 15.83 -12.53 16.45
N ASN A 233 15.89 -12.33 17.77
CA ASN A 233 17.06 -12.65 18.59
C ASN A 233 17.39 -14.15 18.53
N MET A 234 16.37 -15.02 18.52
CA MET A 234 16.58 -16.46 18.32
C MET A 234 17.09 -16.79 16.92
N MET A 235 16.60 -16.12 15.87
CA MET A 235 17.07 -16.33 14.49
C MET A 235 18.56 -15.96 14.33
N ILE A 236 19.00 -14.84 14.89
CA ILE A 236 20.39 -14.35 14.77
C ILE A 236 21.35 -14.92 15.83
N LYS A 237 20.86 -15.79 16.72
CA LYS A 237 21.63 -16.53 17.74
C LYS A 237 22.46 -15.64 18.66
N SER A 238 23.73 -15.41 18.28
CA SER A 238 24.69 -14.65 19.08
C SER A 238 24.56 -13.14 18.89
N GLY A 239 23.70 -12.69 17.96
CA GLY A 239 23.58 -11.30 17.56
C GLY A 239 24.74 -10.80 16.71
N LYS A 240 25.74 -11.65 16.41
CA LYS A 240 26.87 -11.28 15.57
C LYS A 240 26.44 -11.06 14.13
N LEU A 241 27.07 -10.08 13.48
CA LEU A 241 26.90 -9.81 12.06
C LEU A 241 27.17 -11.06 11.20
N THR A 242 28.08 -11.93 11.62
CA THR A 242 28.39 -13.19 10.91
C THR A 242 27.28 -14.24 10.98
N ASP A 243 26.42 -14.21 12.00
CA ASP A 243 25.25 -15.07 12.07
C ASP A 243 24.09 -14.49 11.25
N TRP A 244 23.88 -13.18 11.33
CA TRP A 244 22.89 -12.48 10.49
C TRP A 244 23.22 -12.58 8.99
N ALA A 245 24.50 -12.45 8.61
CA ALA A 245 24.96 -12.54 7.22
C ALA A 245 24.51 -13.82 6.51
N LYS A 246 24.39 -14.93 7.24
CA LYS A 246 23.91 -16.23 6.71
C LYS A 246 22.42 -16.20 6.36
N LEU A 247 21.66 -15.28 6.95
CA LEU A 247 20.22 -15.11 6.77
C LEU A 247 19.89 -13.98 5.79
N ALA A 248 20.84 -13.10 5.48
CA ALA A 248 20.70 -12.03 4.50
C ALA A 248 20.40 -12.61 3.10
N GLY A 249 19.31 -12.17 2.48
CA GLY A 249 18.82 -12.71 1.21
C GLY A 249 18.09 -14.06 1.32
N MET A 250 18.04 -14.67 2.50
CA MET A 250 17.14 -15.80 2.79
C MET A 250 15.88 -15.31 3.50
N TYR A 251 16.06 -14.61 4.62
CA TYR A 251 14.98 -14.10 5.47
C TYR A 251 14.96 -12.58 5.57
N PHE A 252 16.15 -11.96 5.63
CA PHE A 252 16.30 -10.53 5.85
C PHE A 252 16.84 -9.82 4.61
N ARG A 253 16.32 -8.62 4.38
CA ARG A 253 16.84 -7.70 3.36
C ARG A 253 18.18 -7.14 3.85
N PHE A 254 19.10 -6.89 2.91
CA PHE A 254 20.27 -6.08 3.24
C PHE A 254 19.86 -4.59 3.27
N PRO A 255 20.14 -3.83 4.35
CA PRO A 255 19.72 -2.43 4.44
C PRO A 255 20.33 -1.58 3.31
N CYS A 256 19.51 -1.05 2.40
CA CYS A 256 19.97 -0.22 1.28
C CYS A 256 18.88 0.71 0.71
N GLU A 257 19.32 1.82 0.09
CA GLU A 257 18.49 2.96 -0.36
C GLU A 257 17.89 2.81 -1.78
N ASP A 258 17.55 1.60 -2.23
CA ASP A 258 17.00 1.42 -3.60
C ASP A 258 15.47 1.43 -3.61
N TYR A 259 14.88 2.58 -3.27
CA TYR A 259 13.42 2.77 -3.29
C TYR A 259 12.80 2.46 -4.68
N GLU A 260 13.55 2.64 -5.77
CA GLU A 260 13.09 2.26 -7.10
C GLU A 260 12.95 0.75 -7.28
N ASP A 261 13.81 -0.04 -6.61
CA ASP A 261 13.76 -1.50 -6.62
C ASP A 261 12.70 -2.04 -5.65
N ILE A 262 12.54 -1.44 -4.47
CA ILE A 262 11.53 -1.85 -3.48
C ILE A 262 10.11 -1.53 -3.98
N TYR A 263 9.91 -0.33 -4.52
CA TYR A 263 8.63 0.17 -5.05
C TYR A 263 8.58 0.07 -6.59
N TRP A 264 9.16 -0.99 -7.13
CA TRP A 264 9.32 -1.24 -8.56
C TRP A 264 7.99 -1.21 -9.33
N ASP A 265 6.86 -1.53 -8.68
CA ASP A 265 5.52 -1.51 -9.26
C ASP A 265 4.58 -0.47 -8.64
N ASP A 266 5.10 0.53 -7.95
CA ASP A 266 4.33 1.71 -7.55
C ASP A 266 4.04 2.60 -8.78
N ASP A 267 3.07 2.14 -9.58
CA ASP A 267 2.72 2.63 -10.90
C ASP A 267 1.34 3.30 -10.97
N TYR A 268 0.76 3.65 -9.81
CA TYR A 268 -0.59 4.20 -9.74
C TYR A 268 -0.73 5.52 -10.52
N LYS A 269 -1.88 5.65 -11.20
CA LYS A 269 -2.31 6.83 -11.98
C LYS A 269 -3.77 7.15 -11.66
N ALA A 270 -4.11 8.44 -11.54
CA ALA A 270 -5.45 8.90 -11.16
C ALA A 270 -6.58 8.52 -12.14
N GLY A 271 -6.25 7.91 -13.29
CA GLY A 271 -7.21 7.40 -14.27
C GLY A 271 -8.00 6.16 -13.83
N ILE A 272 -7.60 5.49 -12.74
CA ILE A 272 -8.31 4.35 -12.15
C ILE A 272 -8.52 4.56 -10.66
N SER A 273 -9.46 3.83 -10.05
CA SER A 273 -9.61 3.86 -8.60
C SER A 273 -8.37 3.26 -7.92
N VAL A 274 -7.79 3.93 -6.92
CA VAL A 274 -6.75 3.36 -6.04
C VAL A 274 -7.16 1.98 -5.54
N LYS A 275 -8.46 1.82 -5.21
CA LYS A 275 -9.04 0.57 -4.75
C LYS A 275 -8.91 -0.57 -5.76
N ASN A 276 -9.19 -0.27 -7.03
CA ASN A 276 -9.09 -1.23 -8.13
C ASN A 276 -7.64 -1.46 -8.55
N TRP A 277 -6.78 -0.44 -8.43
CA TRP A 277 -5.35 -0.56 -8.67
C TRP A 277 -4.71 -1.53 -7.69
N MET A 278 -4.84 -1.29 -6.37
CA MET A 278 -4.35 -2.22 -5.35
C MET A 278 -4.94 -3.62 -5.53
N ARG A 279 -6.22 -3.76 -5.91
CA ARG A 279 -6.82 -5.07 -6.20
C ARG A 279 -6.06 -5.86 -7.24
N LYS A 280 -5.46 -5.22 -8.23
CA LYS A 280 -4.61 -5.90 -9.21
C LYS A 280 -3.26 -6.35 -8.63
N LYS A 281 -2.80 -5.72 -7.55
CA LYS A 281 -1.51 -6.01 -6.91
C LYS A 281 -1.57 -7.24 -6.01
N TYR A 282 -2.69 -7.44 -5.30
CA TYR A 282 -2.91 -8.62 -4.45
C TYR A 282 -3.79 -9.71 -5.08
N THR A 283 -4.21 -9.56 -6.34
CA THR A 283 -4.81 -10.66 -7.12
C THR A 283 -3.71 -11.32 -7.93
N GLY A 284 -3.52 -12.63 -7.76
CA GLY A 284 -2.43 -13.31 -8.45
C GLY A 284 -2.65 -13.50 -9.95
N PRO A 285 -1.68 -14.12 -10.63
CA PRO A 285 -0.45 -14.70 -10.07
C PRO A 285 0.47 -13.66 -9.44
N TYR A 286 1.07 -14.00 -8.29
CA TYR A 286 1.96 -13.10 -7.56
C TYR A 286 3.35 -13.04 -8.20
N TYR A 287 3.94 -11.86 -8.24
CA TYR A 287 5.26 -11.63 -8.80
C TYR A 287 6.00 -10.58 -7.98
N TYR A 288 7.32 -10.72 -7.90
CA TYR A 288 8.22 -9.74 -7.31
C TYR A 288 9.25 -9.32 -8.34
N GLY A 289 9.28 -8.02 -8.65
CA GLY A 289 10.15 -7.45 -9.68
C GLY A 289 11.42 -6.81 -9.15
N GLY A 290 11.55 -6.64 -7.83
CA GLY A 290 12.78 -6.16 -7.20
C GLY A 290 13.89 -7.21 -7.29
N THR A 291 15.12 -6.72 -7.30
CA THR A 291 16.36 -7.48 -7.49
C THR A 291 17.29 -7.40 -6.28
N ARG A 292 17.12 -6.39 -5.41
CA ARG A 292 17.91 -6.21 -4.18
C ARG A 292 17.69 -7.33 -3.16
N GLU A 293 16.57 -8.02 -3.27
CA GLU A 293 16.18 -9.14 -2.41
C GLU A 293 16.70 -10.51 -2.88
N TYR A 294 17.45 -10.56 -3.98
CA TYR A 294 18.05 -11.79 -4.45
C TYR A 294 19.20 -12.21 -3.53
N PHE A 295 19.26 -13.51 -3.23
CA PHE A 295 20.23 -14.03 -2.29
C PHE A 295 21.67 -13.73 -2.70
N TYR A 296 22.04 -14.01 -3.95
CA TYR A 296 23.39 -13.70 -4.42
C TYR A 296 23.74 -12.20 -4.28
N ARG A 297 22.75 -11.30 -4.43
CA ARG A 297 22.95 -9.85 -4.32
C ARG A 297 23.17 -9.46 -2.86
N CYS A 298 22.31 -9.89 -1.95
CA CYS A 298 22.50 -9.63 -0.52
C CYS A 298 23.85 -10.20 -0.02
N GLN A 299 24.23 -11.41 -0.46
CA GLN A 299 25.51 -12.00 -0.08
C GLN A 299 26.71 -11.21 -0.65
N LYS A 300 26.57 -10.64 -1.85
CA LYS A 300 27.58 -9.72 -2.41
C LYS A 300 27.69 -8.44 -1.57
N ASP A 301 26.57 -7.83 -1.21
CA ASP A 301 26.56 -6.60 -0.40
C ASP A 301 27.16 -6.83 1.00
N VAL A 302 26.87 -7.98 1.64
CA VAL A 302 27.53 -8.41 2.88
C VAL A 302 29.04 -8.56 2.73
N LYS A 303 29.49 -9.17 1.62
CA LYS A 303 30.90 -9.34 1.34
C LYS A 303 31.60 -7.98 1.14
N GLU A 304 30.98 -7.08 0.39
CA GLU A 304 31.49 -5.71 0.19
C GLU A 304 31.59 -4.95 1.52
N LEU A 305 30.62 -5.10 2.42
CA LEU A 305 30.68 -4.54 3.78
C LEU A 305 31.91 -5.05 4.54
N TYR A 306 32.20 -6.35 4.51
CA TYR A 306 33.40 -6.91 5.16
C TYR A 306 34.71 -6.43 4.54
N GLU A 307 34.74 -6.24 3.22
CA GLU A 307 35.94 -5.77 2.51
C GLU A 307 36.19 -4.28 2.74
N TRP A 308 35.13 -3.47 2.80
CA TRP A 308 35.22 -2.03 2.98
C TRP A 308 35.47 -1.63 4.44
N GLN A 309 34.95 -2.42 5.39
CA GLN A 309 35.07 -2.16 6.83
C GLN A 309 35.66 -3.39 7.55
N PRO A 310 36.93 -3.78 7.28
CA PRO A 310 37.52 -4.96 7.93
C PRO A 310 37.65 -4.82 9.45
N THR A 311 37.76 -3.58 9.94
CA THR A 311 37.75 -3.21 11.36
C THR A 311 36.80 -2.04 11.56
N LEU A 312 36.04 -2.06 12.65
CA LEU A 312 35.04 -1.03 12.96
C LEU A 312 35.40 -0.32 14.27
N GLU A 313 35.32 1.01 14.25
CA GLU A 313 35.26 1.83 15.47
C GLU A 313 33.83 1.80 16.00
N ILE A 314 33.61 0.97 17.01
CA ILE A 314 32.28 0.77 17.58
C ILE A 314 31.95 1.95 18.47
N ARG A 315 30.83 2.61 18.19
CA ARG A 315 30.31 3.73 18.95
C ARG A 315 29.38 3.23 20.05
N LYS A 316 29.25 4.02 21.11
CA LYS A 316 28.19 3.84 22.10
C LYS A 316 26.85 4.19 21.45
N SER A 317 25.78 3.53 21.90
CA SER A 317 24.44 3.99 21.56
C SER A 317 24.27 5.42 22.08
N PHE A 318 23.37 6.18 21.44
CA PHE A 318 23.13 7.57 21.85
C PHE A 318 22.71 7.66 23.34
N GLY A 319 21.89 6.72 23.80
CA GLY A 319 21.48 6.63 25.21
C GLY A 319 22.66 6.39 26.16
N GLU A 320 23.49 5.38 25.88
CA GLU A 320 24.71 5.09 26.67
C GLU A 320 25.64 6.31 26.73
N TRP A 321 25.87 6.97 25.59
CA TRP A 321 26.70 8.16 25.54
C TRP A 321 26.11 9.35 26.31
N MET A 322 24.80 9.57 26.23
CA MET A 322 24.10 10.63 26.96
C MET A 322 24.14 10.41 28.47
N ASP A 323 23.98 9.18 28.93
CA ASP A 323 24.08 8.81 30.35
C ASP A 323 25.48 9.08 30.89
N GLU A 324 26.51 8.66 30.17
CA GLU A 324 27.90 8.95 30.56
C GLU A 324 28.22 10.46 30.56
N CYS A 325 27.68 11.23 29.61
CA CYS A 325 27.85 12.68 29.60
C CYS A 325 27.20 13.31 30.83
N ARG A 326 25.99 12.87 31.22
CA ARG A 326 25.33 13.34 32.45
C ARG A 326 26.16 13.02 33.69
N GLU A 327 26.63 11.79 33.83
CA GLU A 327 27.49 11.41 34.96
C GLU A 327 28.78 12.23 35.00
N LEU A 328 29.37 12.53 33.85
CA LEU A 328 30.60 13.31 33.76
C LEU A 328 30.36 14.75 34.21
N THR A 329 29.27 15.38 33.75
CA THR A 329 28.86 16.72 34.20
C THR A 329 28.59 16.77 35.70
N GLU A 330 27.94 15.75 36.27
CA GLU A 330 27.70 15.65 37.71
C GLU A 330 29.01 15.53 38.51
N LYS A 331 29.99 14.76 38.00
CA LYS A 331 31.29 14.54 38.66
C LYS A 331 32.22 15.76 38.56
N THR A 332 32.23 16.47 37.43
CA THR A 332 33.18 17.56 37.18
C THR A 332 32.62 18.95 37.46
N GLY A 333 31.29 19.10 37.47
CA GLY A 333 30.61 20.40 37.50
C GLY A 333 30.67 21.17 36.18
N ASP A 334 31.31 20.61 35.14
CA ASP A 334 31.42 21.20 33.81
C ASP A 334 30.22 20.77 32.94
N LYS A 335 29.40 21.76 32.56
CA LYS A 335 28.20 21.55 31.75
C LYS A 335 28.51 21.21 30.28
N ASP A 336 29.73 21.47 29.83
CA ASP A 336 30.18 21.19 28.46
C ASP A 336 30.99 19.89 28.36
N ALA A 337 31.16 19.17 29.48
CA ALA A 337 31.90 17.90 29.51
C ALA A 337 31.20 16.82 28.67
N LYS A 338 31.96 16.15 27.79
CA LYS A 338 31.45 15.08 26.92
C LYS A 338 32.23 13.79 27.12
N ALA A 339 31.51 12.68 27.24
CA ALA A 339 32.10 11.35 27.27
C ALA A 339 32.67 10.97 25.90
N ASN A 340 33.63 10.04 25.88
CA ASN A 340 34.15 9.48 24.65
C ASN A 340 33.05 8.66 23.94
N MET A 341 32.87 8.90 22.64
CA MET A 341 31.89 8.21 21.81
C MET A 341 32.33 6.80 21.43
N ILE A 342 33.65 6.57 21.29
CA ILE A 342 34.19 5.27 20.90
C ILE A 342 34.12 4.32 22.10
N LYS A 343 33.45 3.19 21.91
CA LYS A 343 33.32 2.10 22.87
C LYS A 343 34.50 1.14 22.80
N ARG A 344 34.81 0.66 21.59
CA ARG A 344 35.96 -0.24 21.30
C ARG A 344 36.26 -0.26 19.81
N ILE A 345 37.39 -0.86 19.42
CA ILE A 345 37.72 -1.16 18.02
C ILE A 345 37.81 -2.68 17.89
N ALA A 346 37.17 -3.26 16.89
CA ALA A 346 37.16 -4.70 16.68
C ALA A 346 37.12 -5.08 15.19
N PRO A 347 37.55 -6.29 14.82
CA PRO A 347 37.27 -6.86 13.50
C PRO A 347 35.76 -6.92 13.26
N ILE A 348 35.31 -6.59 12.05
CA ILE A 348 33.87 -6.58 11.72
C ILE A 348 33.18 -7.94 11.89
N THR A 349 33.94 -9.02 11.83
CA THR A 349 33.45 -10.38 12.06
C THR A 349 33.11 -10.67 13.54
N GLU A 350 33.57 -9.82 14.47
CA GLU A 350 33.30 -9.89 15.90
C GLU A 350 32.26 -8.86 16.38
N VAL A 351 31.73 -8.06 15.46
CA VAL A 351 30.73 -7.01 15.73
C VAL A 351 29.32 -7.60 15.77
N THR A 352 28.49 -7.13 16.70
CA THR A 352 27.05 -7.44 16.72
C THR A 352 26.26 -6.53 15.77
N ILE A 353 25.08 -6.96 15.35
CA ILE A 353 24.20 -6.14 14.51
C ILE A 353 23.85 -4.81 15.21
N THR A 354 23.59 -4.83 16.51
CA THR A 354 23.35 -3.62 17.30
C THR A 354 24.56 -2.69 17.30
N GLU A 355 25.77 -3.22 17.57
CA GLU A 355 27.00 -2.43 17.53
C GLU A 355 27.25 -1.84 16.13
N LEU A 356 26.93 -2.59 15.07
CA LEU A 356 27.04 -2.12 13.69
C LEU A 356 26.07 -0.95 13.44
N ALA A 357 24.79 -1.11 13.80
CA ALA A 357 23.75 -0.10 13.62
C ALA A 357 23.98 1.17 14.46
N ASP A 358 24.55 1.04 15.66
CA ASP A 358 24.95 2.19 16.50
C ASP A 358 26.15 2.96 15.91
N SER A 359 26.96 2.31 15.07
CA SER A 359 28.23 2.85 14.57
C SER A 359 28.17 3.35 13.14
N ILE A 360 27.31 2.74 12.31
CA ILE A 360 27.12 3.06 10.89
C ILE A 360 25.64 3.30 10.66
N THR A 361 25.33 4.41 9.99
CA THR A 361 23.96 4.71 9.56
C THR A 361 23.57 3.81 8.39
N PHE A 362 22.44 3.14 8.53
CA PHE A 362 21.76 2.42 7.46
C PHE A 362 20.36 3.01 7.29
N GLU A 363 19.87 3.07 6.05
CA GLU A 363 18.47 3.32 5.77
C GLU A 363 17.74 1.96 5.71
N GLY A 364 17.19 1.56 6.86
CA GLY A 364 16.48 0.30 7.06
C GLY A 364 16.99 -0.54 8.23
N GLY A 365 16.15 -1.42 8.73
CA GLY A 365 16.45 -2.34 9.83
C GLY A 365 17.14 -3.63 9.35
N PHE A 366 17.99 -4.20 10.19
CA PHE A 366 18.55 -5.55 9.96
C PHE A 366 17.53 -6.67 10.24
N ASP A 367 16.37 -6.33 10.79
CA ASP A 367 15.24 -7.21 11.06
C ASP A 367 14.15 -7.15 9.97
N GLU A 368 14.34 -6.36 8.92
CA GLU A 368 13.40 -6.29 7.80
C GLU A 368 13.37 -7.58 6.99
N LEU A 369 12.20 -8.22 6.94
CA LEU A 369 11.94 -9.41 6.15
C LEU A 369 11.88 -9.09 4.65
N ILE A 370 12.32 -10.06 3.86
CA ILE A 370 12.29 -9.98 2.40
C ILE A 370 10.85 -10.12 1.88
N GLU A 371 10.40 -9.20 1.03
CA GLU A 371 9.00 -9.13 0.60
C GLU A 371 8.61 -10.14 -0.48
N ARG A 372 9.58 -10.69 -1.24
CA ARG A 372 9.32 -11.80 -2.17
C ARG A 372 8.93 -13.11 -1.48
N LEU A 373 9.10 -13.23 -0.16
CA LEU A 373 8.81 -14.46 0.57
C LEU A 373 7.31 -14.79 0.54
N PRO A 374 6.92 -16.01 0.11
CA PRO A 374 5.56 -16.50 0.33
C PRO A 374 5.27 -16.59 1.83
N ILE A 375 4.08 -16.18 2.27
CA ILE A 375 3.70 -16.17 3.69
C ILE A 375 3.88 -17.55 4.35
N TYR A 376 3.61 -18.62 3.61
CA TYR A 376 3.73 -20.00 4.08
C TYR A 376 5.19 -20.47 4.29
N ASP A 377 6.17 -19.79 3.70
CA ASP A 377 7.58 -20.14 3.84
C ASP A 377 8.27 -19.37 4.99
N ILE A 378 7.51 -18.58 5.76
CA ILE A 378 7.99 -17.81 6.92
C ILE A 378 7.08 -17.96 8.16
N LEU A 379 5.76 -17.93 7.98
CA LEU A 379 4.78 -18.01 9.06
C LEU A 379 4.38 -19.46 9.34
N LEU A 380 4.38 -19.84 10.61
CA LEU A 380 3.94 -21.15 11.07
C LEU A 380 2.42 -21.28 10.94
N MET A 381 1.97 -22.40 10.38
CA MET A 381 0.54 -22.71 10.30
C MET A 381 0.01 -23.26 11.63
N PRO A 382 -1.30 -23.14 11.90
CA PRO A 382 -1.92 -23.69 13.10
C PRO A 382 -1.54 -25.16 13.34
N GLY A 383 -1.08 -25.45 14.55
CA GLY A 383 -0.64 -26.79 14.96
C GLY A 383 0.83 -27.11 14.69
N MET A 384 1.58 -26.24 13.97
CA MET A 384 3.02 -26.36 13.87
C MET A 384 3.71 -25.90 15.17
N ILE A 385 4.84 -26.52 15.50
CA ILE A 385 5.64 -26.18 16.68
C ILE A 385 6.82 -25.30 16.25
N GLN A 386 6.97 -24.14 16.88
CA GLN A 386 8.14 -23.30 16.71
C GLN A 386 9.37 -23.98 17.33
N ASN A 387 10.39 -24.24 16.52
CA ASN A 387 11.61 -24.90 16.96
C ASN A 387 12.82 -24.37 16.19
N PHE A 388 13.58 -23.48 16.84
CA PHE A 388 14.74 -22.83 16.25
C PHE A 388 15.92 -23.78 15.99
N ASP A 389 16.07 -24.87 16.75
CA ASP A 389 17.14 -25.85 16.53
C ASP A 389 16.93 -26.63 15.22
N SER A 390 15.71 -27.14 15.01
CA SER A 390 15.33 -27.86 13.79
C SER A 390 15.33 -26.93 12.57
N TRP A 391 14.89 -25.68 12.76
CA TRP A 391 14.93 -24.66 11.73
C TRP A 391 16.35 -24.31 11.32
N ASP A 392 17.26 -24.09 12.28
CA ASP A 392 18.66 -23.79 12.02
C ASP A 392 19.37 -24.93 11.27
N PHE A 393 19.08 -26.18 11.63
CA PHE A 393 19.61 -27.33 10.91
C PHE A 393 19.17 -27.32 9.44
N SER A 394 17.89 -27.06 9.19
CA SER A 394 17.32 -26.99 7.84
C SER A 394 17.93 -25.82 7.04
N ASN A 395 18.09 -24.66 7.66
CA ASN A 395 18.67 -23.48 7.02
C ASN A 395 20.13 -23.64 6.67
N ARG A 396 20.92 -24.33 7.49
CA ARG A 396 22.31 -24.66 7.14
C ARG A 396 22.40 -25.52 5.88
N LEU A 397 21.44 -26.42 5.67
CA LEU A 397 21.38 -27.22 4.44
C LEU A 397 20.99 -26.38 3.23
N ILE A 398 20.00 -25.50 3.38
CA ILE A 398 19.57 -24.56 2.33
C ILE A 398 20.75 -23.68 1.91
N LEU A 399 21.40 -23.01 2.88
CA LEU A 399 22.55 -22.15 2.64
C LEU A 399 23.66 -22.88 1.86
N LYS A 400 24.03 -24.07 2.32
CA LYS A 400 25.06 -24.90 1.65
C LYS A 400 24.69 -25.27 0.22
N ASN A 401 23.40 -25.39 -0.10
CA ASN A 401 22.96 -25.67 -1.46
C ASN A 401 22.97 -24.40 -2.31
N SER A 402 22.50 -23.27 -1.76
CA SER A 402 22.53 -21.97 -2.43
C SER A 402 23.96 -21.52 -2.77
N GLU A 403 24.94 -21.75 -1.89
CA GLU A 403 26.36 -21.44 -2.12
C GLU A 403 27.01 -22.27 -3.24
N LYS A 404 26.41 -23.39 -3.65
CA LYS A 404 26.90 -24.18 -4.80
C LYS A 404 26.43 -23.63 -6.13
N GLU A 405 25.40 -22.79 -6.13
CA GLU A 405 24.88 -22.15 -7.32
C GLU A 405 25.65 -20.87 -7.56
N GLU A 406 26.12 -20.67 -8.80
CA GLU A 406 26.83 -19.43 -9.16
C GLU A 406 25.95 -18.19 -8.95
N ILE A 407 24.65 -18.33 -9.22
CA ILE A 407 23.64 -17.28 -9.05
C ILE A 407 22.38 -17.92 -8.44
N CYS A 408 22.30 -17.97 -7.11
CA CYS A 408 21.07 -18.33 -6.41
C CYS A 408 20.20 -17.08 -6.18
N LEU A 409 18.99 -17.08 -6.74
CA LEU A 409 18.09 -15.92 -6.68
C LEU A 409 17.24 -15.92 -5.41
N ALA A 410 16.53 -17.03 -5.17
CA ALA A 410 15.54 -17.11 -4.11
C ALA A 410 15.61 -18.47 -3.40
N PRO A 411 16.48 -18.63 -2.39
CA PRO A 411 16.52 -19.81 -1.56
C PRO A 411 15.15 -20.04 -0.91
N VAL A 412 14.69 -21.28 -0.94
CA VAL A 412 13.46 -21.66 -0.25
C VAL A 412 13.73 -21.73 1.24
N THR A 413 13.00 -20.92 2.00
CA THR A 413 13.09 -20.86 3.46
C THR A 413 12.20 -21.87 4.15
N SER A 414 12.40 -22.07 5.45
CA SER A 414 11.45 -22.80 6.32
C SER A 414 10.66 -21.83 7.21
N PRO A 415 9.35 -22.10 7.45
CA PRO A 415 8.56 -21.29 8.37
C PRO A 415 9.07 -21.43 9.80
N ILE A 416 9.04 -20.33 10.54
CA ILE A 416 9.57 -20.26 11.91
C ILE A 416 8.86 -19.24 12.81
N LEU A 417 8.14 -18.28 12.24
CA LEU A 417 7.50 -17.22 13.02
C LEU A 417 6.07 -17.61 13.39
N ASN A 418 5.68 -17.39 14.65
CA ASN A 418 4.26 -17.53 15.05
C ASN A 418 3.44 -16.29 14.66
N ALA A 419 4.08 -15.14 14.57
CA ALA A 419 3.50 -13.88 14.16
C ALA A 419 4.51 -13.04 13.38
N ILE A 420 4.02 -12.19 12.49
CA ILE A 420 4.81 -11.19 11.78
C ILE A 420 4.25 -9.81 12.12
N ARG A 421 5.14 -8.84 12.38
CA ARG A 421 4.80 -7.43 12.55
C ARG A 421 4.94 -6.71 11.22
N TYR A 422 3.85 -6.17 10.69
CA TYR A 422 3.87 -5.26 9.55
C TYR A 422 3.83 -3.83 10.06
N TRP A 423 4.83 -3.03 9.72
CA TRP A 423 4.96 -1.63 10.11
C TRP A 423 4.71 -0.76 8.89
N TYR A 424 3.81 0.21 9.01
CA TYR A 424 3.40 1.10 7.94
C TYR A 424 3.30 2.53 8.46
N ASP A 425 3.78 3.48 7.66
CA ASP A 425 3.85 4.89 8.03
C ASP A 425 4.64 5.07 9.33
N TYR A 426 5.96 5.22 9.20
CA TYR A 426 6.84 5.38 10.36
C TYR A 426 6.58 6.69 11.14
N GLY A 427 5.78 7.62 10.60
CA GLY A 427 5.33 8.81 11.31
C GLY A 427 4.12 8.54 12.21
N ASP A 428 3.07 7.92 11.66
CA ASP A 428 1.86 7.55 12.40
C ASP A 428 2.01 6.26 13.23
N ASP A 429 3.04 5.48 12.92
CA ASP A 429 3.47 4.27 13.60
C ASP A 429 2.39 3.18 13.67
N TRP A 430 1.80 2.86 12.51
CA TRP A 430 0.82 1.79 12.37
C TRP A 430 1.51 0.43 12.34
N ASN A 431 1.29 -0.36 13.39
CA ASN A 431 1.77 -1.74 13.47
C ASN A 431 0.60 -2.71 13.37
N VAL A 432 0.71 -3.69 12.46
CA VAL A 432 -0.27 -4.76 12.28
C VAL A 432 0.39 -6.09 12.62
N LYS A 433 -0.16 -6.78 13.62
CA LYS A 433 0.19 -8.16 13.94
C LYS A 433 -0.52 -9.11 12.98
N ILE A 434 0.25 -10.00 12.37
CA ILE A 434 -0.22 -11.00 11.40
C ILE A 434 -0.02 -12.38 11.98
N THR A 435 -1.10 -13.16 12.11
CA THR A 435 -1.06 -14.56 12.58
C THR A 435 -1.87 -15.47 11.66
N ALA A 436 -1.47 -16.73 11.52
CA ALA A 436 -2.25 -17.73 10.80
C ALA A 436 -3.22 -18.43 11.76
N THR A 437 -4.51 -18.44 11.44
CA THR A 437 -5.56 -19.02 12.29
C THR A 437 -6.23 -20.25 11.69
N ALA A 438 -6.11 -20.46 10.37
CA ALA A 438 -6.49 -21.70 9.71
C ALA A 438 -5.64 -21.94 8.46
N CYS A 439 -5.44 -23.21 8.11
CA CYS A 439 -4.78 -23.62 6.87
C CYS A 439 -5.66 -24.63 6.14
N TYR A 440 -5.84 -24.43 4.84
CA TYR A 440 -6.63 -25.30 3.97
C TYR A 440 -5.70 -25.88 2.90
N GLU A 441 -5.24 -27.11 3.09
CA GLU A 441 -4.20 -27.69 2.25
C GLU A 441 -4.69 -28.02 0.84
N THR A 442 -5.99 -28.25 0.67
CA THR A 442 -6.60 -28.63 -0.62
C THR A 442 -7.85 -27.79 -0.91
N LYS A 443 -8.21 -27.72 -2.20
CA LYS A 443 -9.44 -27.06 -2.65
C LYS A 443 -10.68 -27.70 -2.05
N GLU A 444 -10.67 -29.01 -1.84
CA GLU A 444 -11.78 -29.78 -1.25
C GLU A 444 -11.99 -29.40 0.21
N LYS A 445 -10.91 -29.34 1.01
CA LYS A 445 -10.96 -28.88 2.40
C LYS A 445 -11.44 -27.42 2.49
N TYR A 446 -10.99 -26.57 1.58
CA TYR A 446 -11.45 -25.18 1.51
C TYR A 446 -12.95 -25.07 1.18
N LYS A 447 -13.43 -25.82 0.18
CA LYS A 447 -14.87 -25.84 -0.16
C LYS A 447 -15.74 -26.33 0.99
N ALA A 448 -15.23 -27.28 1.79
CA ALA A 448 -15.95 -27.82 2.94
C ALA A 448 -16.04 -26.84 4.13
N SER A 449 -15.23 -25.77 4.18
CA SER A 449 -15.23 -24.83 5.29
C SER A 449 -16.36 -23.80 5.26
N GLY A 450 -17.07 -23.67 4.13
CA GLY A 450 -18.13 -22.66 3.95
C GLY A 450 -17.62 -21.26 3.61
N ASN A 451 -16.31 -21.09 3.37
CA ASN A 451 -15.72 -19.82 2.98
C ASN A 451 -16.07 -19.42 1.53
N PRO A 452 -15.98 -18.12 1.16
CA PRO A 452 -16.21 -17.67 -0.21
C PRO A 452 -15.29 -18.35 -1.23
N ILE A 453 -15.86 -19.04 -2.22
CA ILE A 453 -15.11 -19.83 -3.20
C ILE A 453 -14.58 -18.96 -4.35
N GLU A 454 -15.44 -18.11 -4.91
CA GLU A 454 -15.15 -17.32 -6.11
C GLU A 454 -13.86 -16.48 -6.00
N PRO A 455 -13.60 -15.70 -4.93
CA PRO A 455 -12.35 -14.95 -4.81
C PRO A 455 -11.11 -15.84 -4.85
N MET A 456 -11.17 -17.02 -4.21
CA MET A 456 -10.02 -17.92 -4.17
C MET A 456 -9.77 -18.61 -5.52
N GLU A 457 -10.83 -18.84 -6.33
CA GLU A 457 -10.69 -19.29 -7.72
C GLU A 457 -10.12 -18.21 -8.64
N GLU A 458 -10.36 -16.93 -8.33
CA GLU A 458 -9.69 -15.77 -8.93
C GLU A 458 -8.26 -15.56 -8.40
N HIS A 459 -7.78 -16.43 -7.50
CA HIS A 459 -6.50 -16.29 -6.81
C HIS A 459 -6.37 -14.94 -6.09
N ARG A 460 -7.45 -14.57 -5.40
CA ARG A 460 -7.63 -13.27 -4.76
C ARG A 460 -8.01 -13.43 -3.28
N PRO A 461 -7.35 -12.69 -2.38
CA PRO A 461 -7.75 -12.53 -1.00
C PRO A 461 -9.21 -12.09 -0.82
N VAL A 462 -9.83 -12.56 0.24
CA VAL A 462 -11.17 -12.14 0.67
C VAL A 462 -11.19 -11.89 2.17
N CYS A 463 -11.82 -10.78 2.58
CA CYS A 463 -12.04 -10.51 3.99
C CYS A 463 -13.34 -11.17 4.43
N VAL A 464 -13.27 -11.94 5.52
CA VAL A 464 -14.40 -12.73 6.06
C VAL A 464 -14.91 -12.20 7.38
N ASP A 465 -14.11 -11.41 8.11
CA ASP A 465 -14.55 -10.70 9.30
C ASP A 465 -13.81 -9.37 9.48
N ALA A 466 -14.45 -8.41 10.14
CA ALA A 466 -13.86 -7.09 10.41
C ALA A 466 -14.41 -6.48 11.71
N ASP A 467 -13.50 -6.17 12.63
CA ASP A 467 -13.80 -5.42 13.85
C ASP A 467 -13.35 -3.95 13.72
N ALA A 468 -14.16 -3.04 14.24
CA ALA A 468 -14.04 -1.59 14.08
C ALA A 468 -14.14 -1.05 12.63
N LEU A 469 -14.24 0.27 12.52
CA LEU A 469 -14.14 1.02 11.27
C LEU A 469 -12.69 1.00 10.72
N PRO A 470 -12.48 1.21 9.41
CA PRO A 470 -11.12 1.42 8.87
C PRO A 470 -10.48 2.69 9.44
N VAL A 471 -9.16 2.70 9.51
CA VAL A 471 -8.33 3.87 9.86
C VAL A 471 -7.98 4.67 8.59
N CYS A 472 -7.10 5.66 8.70
CA CYS A 472 -6.69 6.55 7.60
C CYS A 472 -5.17 6.75 7.62
N ASP A 473 -4.60 7.11 6.47
CA ASP A 473 -3.24 7.67 6.39
C ASP A 473 -3.20 9.09 7.00
N ASP A 474 -2.03 9.54 7.44
CA ASP A 474 -1.73 10.93 7.83
C ASP A 474 -2.67 11.52 8.89
N ILE A 475 -3.14 10.69 9.82
CA ILE A 475 -4.09 11.13 10.85
C ILE A 475 -3.44 11.38 12.20
N GLY A 476 -2.15 11.04 12.37
CA GLY A 476 -1.43 11.14 13.64
C GLY A 476 -1.55 9.85 14.47
N GLY A 477 -1.55 8.70 13.80
CA GLY A 477 -1.62 7.38 14.44
C GLY A 477 -2.95 7.16 15.18
N ILE A 478 -2.94 6.22 16.12
CA ILE A 478 -4.15 5.82 16.85
C ILE A 478 -4.77 6.98 17.66
N TYR A 479 -3.94 7.85 18.25
CA TYR A 479 -4.41 9.00 19.01
C TYR A 479 -5.06 10.05 18.12
N GLY A 480 -4.45 10.34 16.97
CA GLY A 480 -5.03 11.21 15.97
C GLY A 480 -6.35 10.67 15.40
N TYR A 481 -6.45 9.35 15.20
CA TYR A 481 -7.70 8.70 14.82
C TYR A 481 -8.79 8.84 15.89
N CYS A 482 -8.47 8.68 17.18
CA CYS A 482 -9.39 8.96 18.28
C CYS A 482 -9.88 10.42 18.26
N ASN A 483 -8.96 11.38 18.10
CA ASN A 483 -9.30 12.80 18.01
C ASN A 483 -10.22 13.09 16.81
N MET A 484 -9.94 12.49 15.64
CA MET A 484 -10.82 12.60 14.47
C MET A 484 -12.24 12.11 14.78
N LEU A 485 -12.36 10.94 15.42
CA LEU A 485 -13.66 10.39 15.79
C LEU A 485 -14.39 11.30 16.78
N GLU A 486 -13.70 11.83 17.78
CA GLU A 486 -14.26 12.76 18.75
C GLU A 486 -14.79 14.04 18.09
N VAL A 487 -13.99 14.68 17.23
CA VAL A 487 -14.38 15.89 16.47
C VAL A 487 -15.60 15.64 15.59
N LEU A 488 -15.64 14.51 14.87
CA LEU A 488 -16.78 14.16 14.00
C LEU A 488 -18.09 13.95 14.78
N HIS A 489 -17.99 13.64 16.08
CA HIS A 489 -19.11 13.43 16.98
C HIS A 489 -19.32 14.57 17.99
N GLY A 490 -18.51 15.63 17.93
CA GLY A 490 -18.60 16.81 18.77
C GLY A 490 -19.75 17.76 18.40
N GLU A 491 -19.88 18.82 19.20
CA GLU A 491 -20.90 19.86 19.07
C GLU A 491 -20.49 21.02 18.14
N ASP A 492 -19.19 21.22 17.92
CA ASP A 492 -18.68 22.25 16.99
C ASP A 492 -18.95 21.85 15.54
N LEU A 493 -19.84 22.59 14.88
CA LEU A 493 -20.26 22.30 13.51
C LEU A 493 -19.20 22.66 12.47
N GLU A 494 -18.35 23.64 12.73
CA GLU A 494 -17.32 24.10 11.80
C GLU A 494 -16.17 23.10 11.75
N GLU A 495 -15.65 22.72 12.92
CA GLU A 495 -14.60 21.70 13.02
C GLU A 495 -15.07 20.35 12.48
N LYS A 496 -16.33 19.99 12.75
CA LYS A 496 -16.94 18.75 12.26
C LYS A 496 -17.04 18.69 10.75
N GLU A 497 -17.53 19.74 10.08
CA GLU A 497 -17.62 19.74 8.62
C GLU A 497 -16.22 19.77 7.99
N SER A 498 -15.27 20.53 8.54
CA SER A 498 -13.87 20.52 8.11
C SER A 498 -13.24 19.12 8.20
N MET A 499 -13.36 18.46 9.35
CA MET A 499 -12.82 17.12 9.58
C MET A 499 -13.49 16.07 8.67
N LYS A 500 -14.79 16.22 8.42
CA LYS A 500 -15.54 15.32 7.52
C LYS A 500 -15.16 15.50 6.06
N GLU A 501 -14.85 16.72 5.63
CA GLU A 501 -14.29 16.99 4.30
C GLU A 501 -12.91 16.34 4.15
N TRP A 502 -12.03 16.54 5.13
CA TRP A 502 -10.71 15.90 5.18
C TRP A 502 -10.81 14.36 5.13
N ALA A 503 -11.60 13.76 6.02
CA ALA A 503 -11.75 12.31 6.10
C ALA A 503 -12.33 11.71 4.80
N ARG A 504 -13.28 12.42 4.16
CA ARG A 504 -13.79 12.03 2.84
C ARG A 504 -12.71 12.10 1.77
N GLY A 505 -11.86 13.12 1.80
CA GLY A 505 -10.65 13.24 0.97
C GLY A 505 -9.74 12.03 1.11
N MET A 506 -9.55 11.54 2.34
CA MET A 506 -8.81 10.30 2.62
C MET A 506 -9.59 9.02 2.29
N GLY A 507 -10.81 9.13 1.74
CA GLY A 507 -11.63 7.98 1.35
C GLY A 507 -12.36 7.29 2.50
N TRP A 508 -12.31 7.87 3.70
CA TRP A 508 -13.01 7.41 4.88
C TRP A 508 -14.46 7.93 4.90
N THR A 509 -15.40 7.07 5.33
CA THR A 509 -16.84 7.39 5.25
C THR A 509 -17.63 7.18 6.54
N GLY A 510 -16.98 6.71 7.62
CA GLY A 510 -17.64 6.38 8.90
C GLY A 510 -18.61 5.19 8.85
N ARG A 511 -18.67 4.50 7.72
CA ARG A 511 -19.60 3.39 7.49
C ARG A 511 -18.86 2.05 7.55
N LYS A 512 -19.49 1.07 8.21
CA LYS A 512 -19.04 -0.32 8.17
C LYS A 512 -19.19 -0.83 6.74
N THR A 513 -18.14 -1.48 6.24
CA THR A 513 -18.18 -2.19 4.97
C THR A 513 -18.41 -3.66 5.27
N ASN A 514 -19.28 -4.32 4.51
CA ASN A 514 -19.45 -5.78 4.63
C ASN A 514 -18.09 -6.45 4.34
N PRO A 515 -17.55 -7.33 5.21
CA PRO A 515 -16.20 -7.87 5.04
C PRO A 515 -15.88 -8.39 3.63
N PRO A 516 -16.76 -9.15 2.94
CA PRO A 516 -16.47 -9.63 1.58
C PRO A 516 -16.29 -8.54 0.51
N ASN A 517 -16.68 -7.30 0.80
CA ASN A 517 -16.54 -6.14 -0.10
C ASN A 517 -15.29 -5.29 0.19
N ILE A 518 -14.47 -5.65 1.18
CA ILE A 518 -13.26 -4.91 1.54
C ILE A 518 -12.14 -5.16 0.51
N LEU A 519 -11.93 -6.43 0.13
CA LEU A 519 -10.85 -6.90 -0.75
C LEU A 519 -11.32 -7.29 -2.16
#